data_AF-A0A2R6ILP7-F1
#
_entry.id   AF-A0A2R6ILP7-F1
#
_cell.length_a   1.000
_cell.length_b   1.000
_cell.length_c   1.000
_cell.angle_alpha   90.00
_cell.angle_beta   90.00
_cell.angle_gamma   90.00
#
_symmetry.space_group_name_H-M   'P 1'
#
loop_
_entity.id
_entity.type
_entity.pdbx_description
1 polymer ?
#
loop_
_entity_poly.entity_id
_entity_poly.type
_entity_poly.pdbx_seq_one_letter_code
_entity_poly.pdbx_strand_id
1 'polypeptide(L)'
;MRHPSANVTTQALLVVPNGTDVYLRLESSDVLHSLSVPAFGVKQDAFPGQTTTARTRPTETGTYRLYCTEFCGEGHSRMDGTAVVVSEDRYRQWLDANRGRTNVTNPPEPV
;
A
#
# COMPACT_ATOMS: atom_id res chain seq x y z
N MET A 1 -2.56 -1.31 -5.64
CA MET A 1 -2.07 -2.38 -4.76
C MET A 1 -3.14 -3.45 -4.65
N ARG A 2 -2.77 -4.72 -4.47
CA ARG A 2 -3.72 -5.82 -4.45
C ARG A 2 -3.99 -6.29 -3.02
N HIS A 3 -5.26 -6.38 -2.64
CA HIS A 3 -5.78 -6.96 -1.40
C HIS A 3 -6.43 -8.32 -1.73
N PRO A 4 -5.68 -9.43 -1.60
CA PRO A 4 -6.11 -10.72 -2.15
C PRO A 4 -7.37 -11.30 -1.49
N SER A 5 -7.59 -11.03 -0.20
CA SER A 5 -8.71 -11.59 0.59
C SER A 5 -10.10 -11.23 0.05
N ALA A 6 -10.22 -10.08 -0.61
CA ALA A 6 -11.47 -9.63 -1.24
C ALA A 6 -11.32 -9.36 -2.74
N ASN A 7 -10.19 -9.77 -3.34
CA ASN A 7 -9.83 -9.48 -4.74
C ASN A 7 -10.02 -8.00 -5.11
N VAL A 8 -9.52 -7.10 -4.25
CA VAL A 8 -9.58 -5.65 -4.47
C VAL A 8 -8.23 -5.16 -4.97
N THR A 9 -8.23 -4.34 -6.03
CA THR A 9 -7.04 -3.64 -6.49
C THR A 9 -7.27 -2.13 -6.45
N THR A 10 -6.30 -1.43 -5.88
CA THR A 10 -6.25 0.04 -5.77
C THR A 10 -5.22 0.65 -6.72
N GLN A 11 -5.28 1.95 -6.92
CA GLN A 11 -4.22 2.74 -7.58
C GLN A 11 -3.70 3.81 -6.61
N ALA A 12 -2.37 3.91 -6.48
CA ALA A 12 -1.68 4.86 -5.59
C ALA A 12 -2.19 4.90 -4.12
N LEU A 13 -2.87 3.85 -3.66
CA LEU A 13 -3.51 3.78 -2.34
C LEU A 13 -3.22 2.44 -1.65
N LEU A 14 -2.65 2.48 -0.45
CA LEU A 14 -2.50 1.35 0.47
C LEU A 14 -3.51 1.52 1.60
N VAL A 15 -4.43 0.58 1.81
CA VAL A 15 -5.32 0.59 2.98
C VAL A 15 -4.96 -0.56 3.90
N VAL A 16 -4.71 -0.29 5.17
CA VAL A 16 -4.30 -1.32 6.14
C VAL A 16 -5.03 -1.17 7.48
N PRO A 17 -5.29 -2.27 8.19
CA PRO A 17 -5.83 -2.21 9.54
C PRO A 17 -4.74 -1.83 10.55
N ASN A 18 -5.11 -1.05 11.57
CA ASN A 18 -4.23 -0.80 12.71
C ASN A 18 -4.05 -2.06 13.57
N GLY A 19 -2.96 -2.08 14.34
CA GLY A 19 -2.72 -3.14 15.32
C GLY A 19 -2.62 -4.54 14.73
N THR A 20 -2.32 -4.67 13.44
CA THR A 20 -2.29 -5.95 12.71
C THR A 20 -0.99 -6.06 11.93
N ASP A 21 -0.40 -7.26 11.90
CA ASP A 21 0.78 -7.51 11.08
C ASP A 21 0.40 -7.50 9.60
N VAL A 22 0.99 -6.58 8.85
CA VAL A 22 0.80 -6.41 7.41
C VAL A 22 2.07 -6.85 6.70
N TYR A 23 1.90 -7.77 5.75
CA TYR A 23 2.96 -8.22 4.85
C TYR A 23 2.75 -7.60 3.48
N LEU A 24 3.65 -6.70 3.09
CA LEU A 24 3.68 -6.11 1.77
C LEU A 24 4.58 -6.97 0.89
N ARG A 25 3.99 -7.67 -0.07
CA ARG A 25 4.71 -8.40 -1.09
C ARG A 25 4.93 -7.48 -2.29
N LEU A 26 6.19 -7.26 -2.66
CA LEU A 26 6.55 -6.32 -3.72
C LEU A 26 7.25 -7.04 -4.87
N GLU A 27 6.93 -6.59 -6.07
CA GLU A 27 7.52 -7.02 -7.32
C GLU A 27 7.43 -5.82 -8.27
N SER A 28 8.43 -5.67 -9.14
CA SER A 28 8.39 -4.67 -10.19
C SER A 28 8.10 -5.32 -11.53
N SER A 29 7.34 -4.62 -12.38
CA SER A 29 7.06 -5.04 -13.75
C SER A 29 8.05 -4.48 -14.79
N ASP A 30 8.86 -3.49 -14.43
CA ASP A 30 9.69 -2.73 -15.36
C ASP A 30 11.14 -2.55 -14.90
N VAL A 31 11.38 -1.72 -13.89
CA VAL A 31 12.71 -1.32 -13.39
C VAL A 31 12.78 -1.44 -11.87
N LEU A 32 13.93 -1.16 -11.27
CA LEU A 32 14.03 -1.09 -9.82
C LEU A 32 13.16 0.06 -9.27
N HIS A 33 12.34 -0.25 -8.28
CA HIS A 33 11.62 0.72 -7.45
C HIS A 33 11.93 0.48 -5.97
N SER A 34 11.58 1.44 -5.12
CA SER A 34 11.67 1.27 -3.67
C SER A 34 10.48 1.89 -2.96
N LEU A 35 9.56 1.04 -2.48
CA LEU A 35 8.39 1.49 -1.74
C LEU A 35 8.80 1.97 -0.36
N SER A 36 8.46 3.22 -0.02
CA SER A 36 8.67 3.75 1.31
C SER A 36 7.40 4.32 1.91
N VAL A 37 7.17 3.98 3.19
CA VAL A 37 6.23 4.64 4.08
C VAL A 37 6.98 4.95 5.38
N PRO A 38 7.62 6.14 5.50
CA PRO A 38 8.49 6.45 6.63
C PRO A 38 7.81 6.34 7.99
N ALA A 39 6.54 6.72 8.08
CA ALA A 39 5.75 6.60 9.32
C ALA A 39 5.56 5.14 9.77
N PHE A 40 5.71 4.18 8.86
CA PHE A 40 5.63 2.75 9.15
C PHE A 40 6.99 2.11 9.41
N GLY A 41 8.09 2.88 9.26
CA GLY A 41 9.45 2.36 9.23
C GLY A 41 9.72 1.45 8.03
N VAL A 42 8.92 1.55 6.96
CA VAL A 42 9.04 0.69 5.78
C VAL A 42 9.84 1.39 4.70
N LYS A 43 10.89 0.71 4.24
CA LYS A 43 11.53 0.91 2.94
C LYS A 43 11.89 -0.46 2.38
N GLN A 44 11.40 -0.78 1.20
CA GLN A 44 11.67 -2.09 0.57
C GLN A 44 11.74 -1.95 -0.95
N ASP A 45 12.83 -2.44 -1.50
CA ASP A 45 13.08 -2.46 -2.92
C ASP A 45 12.25 -3.53 -3.61
N ALA A 46 11.77 -3.21 -4.82
CA ALA A 46 11.01 -4.06 -5.71
C ALA A 46 11.81 -4.23 -7.01
N PHE A 47 12.22 -5.47 -7.28
CA PHE A 47 13.04 -5.81 -8.44
C PHE A 47 12.20 -6.50 -9.51
N PRO A 48 12.52 -6.30 -10.81
CA PRO A 48 11.93 -7.11 -11.87
C PRO A 48 12.25 -8.60 -11.69
N GLY A 49 11.22 -9.45 -11.81
CA GLY A 49 11.37 -10.91 -11.75
C GLY A 49 11.65 -11.49 -10.36
N GLN A 50 11.60 -10.68 -9.30
CA GLN A 50 11.79 -11.14 -7.93
C GLN A 50 10.70 -10.59 -7.01
N THR A 51 10.26 -11.44 -6.08
CA THR A 51 9.36 -11.03 -5.00
C THR A 51 10.16 -10.70 -3.75
N THR A 52 10.02 -9.49 -3.24
CA THR A 52 10.51 -9.08 -1.91
C THR A 52 9.33 -8.95 -0.94
N THR A 53 9.61 -8.88 0.37
CA THR A 53 8.56 -8.72 1.39
C THR A 53 9.01 -7.78 2.49
N ALA A 54 8.15 -6.82 2.82
CA ALA A 54 8.26 -5.99 4.01
C ALA A 54 7.17 -6.35 5.02
N ARG A 55 7.47 -6.23 6.32
CA ARG A 55 6.50 -6.36 7.40
C ARG A 55 6.35 -5.04 8.13
N THR A 56 5.12 -4.65 8.42
CA THR A 56 4.82 -3.53 9.31
C THR A 56 3.60 -3.82 10.17
N ARG A 57 3.46 -3.09 11.29
CA ARG A 57 2.32 -3.18 12.20
C ARG A 57 1.95 -1.76 12.65
N PRO A 58 1.30 -0.96 11.79
CA PRO A 58 0.93 0.41 12.15
C PRO A 58 -0.09 0.39 13.29
N THR A 59 0.09 1.24 14.29
CA THR A 59 -0.77 1.29 15.48
C THR A 59 -1.73 2.47 15.48
N GLU A 60 -1.31 3.59 14.89
CA GLU A 60 -2.09 4.82 14.83
C GLU A 60 -2.89 4.87 13.53
N THR A 61 -4.18 5.22 13.64
CA THR A 61 -5.03 5.47 12.48
C THR A 61 -4.68 6.81 11.85
N GLY A 62 -4.73 6.90 10.53
CA GLY A 62 -4.41 8.14 9.85
C GLY A 62 -4.04 7.94 8.38
N THR A 63 -3.64 9.05 7.76
CA THR A 63 -3.20 9.10 6.37
C THR A 63 -1.72 9.45 6.33
N TYR A 64 -0.94 8.64 5.63
CA TYR A 64 0.52 8.69 5.60
C TYR A 64 1.01 8.72 4.16
N ARG A 65 2.14 9.39 3.95
CA ARG A 65 2.77 9.47 2.63
C ARG A 65 3.40 8.13 2.26
N LEU A 66 3.12 7.68 1.04
CA LEU A 66 3.80 6.57 0.38
C LEU A 66 4.49 7.11 -0.88
N TYR A 67 5.72 6.70 -1.15
CA TYR A 67 6.44 7.17 -2.34
C TYR A 67 7.60 6.26 -2.71
N CYS A 68 8.06 6.39 -3.96
CA CYS A 68 9.27 5.73 -4.42
C CYS A 68 10.52 6.46 -3.90
N THR A 69 11.51 5.72 -3.38
CA THR A 69 12.78 6.30 -2.87
C THR A 69 14.02 5.87 -3.64
N GLU A 70 13.82 5.21 -4.79
CA GLU A 70 14.90 4.79 -5.69
C GLU A 70 14.62 5.35 -7.08
N PHE A 71 15.64 5.94 -7.73
CA PHE A 71 15.43 6.61 -9.01
C PHE A 71 15.02 5.60 -10.08
N CYS A 72 13.75 5.66 -10.46
CA CYS A 72 13.11 4.67 -11.33
C CYS A 72 12.77 5.22 -12.73
N GLY A 73 13.37 6.35 -13.11
CA GLY A 73 13.19 6.99 -14.42
C GLY A 73 12.50 8.36 -14.35
N GLU A 74 12.02 8.84 -15.51
CA GLU A 74 11.50 10.21 -15.67
C GLU A 74 10.31 10.52 -14.74
N GLY A 75 9.42 9.54 -14.54
CA GLY A 75 8.25 9.68 -13.67
C GLY A 75 8.56 9.63 -12.17
N HIS A 76 9.82 9.40 -11.77
CA HIS A 76 10.18 9.10 -10.38
C HIS A 76 9.69 10.14 -9.37
N SER A 77 9.83 11.44 -9.69
CA SER A 77 9.43 12.54 -8.79
C SER A 77 7.92 12.63 -8.53
N ARG A 78 7.11 12.00 -9.38
CA ARG A 78 5.64 11.94 -9.30
C ARG A 78 5.15 10.55 -8.87
N MET A 79 6.06 9.66 -8.47
CA MET A 79 5.71 8.31 -8.04
C MET A 79 5.36 8.31 -6.56
N ASP A 80 4.27 9.00 -6.24
CA ASP A 80 3.69 9.11 -4.92
C ASP A 80 2.37 8.33 -4.80
N GLY A 81 1.97 8.13 -3.55
CA GLY A 81 0.74 7.49 -3.18
C GLY A 81 0.43 7.75 -1.72
N THR A 82 -0.64 7.13 -1.26
CA THR A 82 -1.17 7.33 0.08
C THR A 82 -1.31 6.00 0.80
N ALA A 83 -0.86 5.93 2.05
CA ALA A 83 -1.15 4.84 2.95
C ALA A 83 -2.16 5.28 4.01
N VAL A 84 -3.27 4.56 4.13
CA VAL A 84 -4.34 4.85 5.08
C VAL A 84 -4.43 3.71 6.08
N VAL A 85 -4.29 4.05 7.35
CA VAL A 85 -4.47 3.13 8.47
C VAL A 85 -5.84 3.39 9.08
N VAL A 86 -6.69 2.37 9.10
CA VAL A 86 -8.03 2.42 9.69
C VAL A 86 -8.20 1.34 10.76
N SER A 87 -9.27 1.40 11.55
CA SER A 87 -9.59 0.29 12.45
C SER A 87 -9.86 -1.00 11.69
N GLU A 88 -9.67 -2.16 12.33
CA GLU A 88 -9.89 -3.46 11.70
C GLU A 88 -11.32 -3.61 11.12
N ASP A 89 -12.34 -3.16 11.85
CA ASP A 89 -13.73 -3.20 11.39
C ASP A 89 -13.96 -2.32 10.16
N ARG A 90 -13.36 -1.13 10.12
CA ARG A 90 -13.43 -0.24 8.95
C ARG A 90 -12.71 -0.83 7.75
N TYR A 91 -11.56 -1.47 7.97
CA TYR A 91 -10.84 -2.17 6.92
C TYR A 91 -11.71 -3.28 6.30
N ARG A 92 -12.37 -4.10 7.13
CA ARG A 92 -13.29 -5.16 6.66
C ARG A 92 -14.48 -4.58 5.89
N GLN A 93 -15.13 -3.54 6.42
CA GLN A 93 -16.23 -2.85 5.74
C GLN A 93 -15.80 -2.31 4.37
N TRP A 94 -14.62 -1.68 4.30
CA TRP A 94 -14.07 -1.16 3.06
C TRP A 94 -13.74 -2.26 2.06
N LEU A 95 -13.18 -3.39 2.50
CA LEU A 95 -12.93 -4.55 1.64
C LEU A 95 -14.23 -5.13 1.08
N ASP A 96 -15.25 -5.29 1.92
CA ASP A 96 -16.54 -5.84 1.49
C ASP A 96 -17.27 -4.91 0.51
N ALA A 97 -17.25 -3.60 0.76
CA ALA A 97 -17.84 -2.59 -0.13
C ALA A 97 -17.16 -2.52 -1.51
N ASN A 98 -15.90 -2.98 -1.62
CA ASN A 98 -15.10 -2.94 -2.84
C ASN A 98 -14.79 -4.31 -3.43
N ARG A 99 -15.35 -5.38 -2.88
CA ARG A 99 -15.05 -6.77 -3.26
C ARG A 99 -15.10 -6.96 -4.79
N GLY A 100 -14.00 -7.49 -5.34
CA GLY A 100 -13.84 -7.75 -6.78
C GLY A 100 -13.55 -6.53 -7.66
N ARG A 101 -13.46 -5.31 -7.11
CA ARG A 101 -13.12 -4.11 -7.89
C ARG A 101 -11.61 -4.01 -8.13
N THR A 102 -11.23 -3.57 -9.33
CA THR A 102 -9.82 -3.55 -9.76
C THR A 102 -9.21 -2.15 -9.93
N ASN A 103 -9.98 -1.08 -9.70
CA ASN A 103 -9.51 0.30 -9.78
C ASN A 103 -10.12 1.18 -8.67
N VAL A 104 -9.84 0.84 -7.41
CA VAL A 104 -10.31 1.62 -6.26
C VAL A 104 -9.32 2.74 -5.94
N THR A 105 -9.78 3.99 -5.99
CA THR A 105 -8.98 5.18 -5.68
C THR A 105 -9.39 5.86 -4.39
N ASN A 106 -10.61 5.61 -3.90
CA ASN A 106 -11.15 6.30 -2.75
C ASN A 106 -10.75 5.56 -1.46
N PRO A 107 -10.09 6.23 -0.50
CA PRO A 107 -9.83 5.64 0.80
C PRO A 107 -11.16 5.40 1.56
N PRO A 108 -11.17 4.52 2.57
CA PRO A 108 -12.26 4.50 3.54
C PRO A 108 -12.44 5.91 4.10
N GLU A 109 -13.69 6.36 4.30
CA GLU A 109 -13.94 7.68 4.87
C GLU A 109 -13.19 7.83 6.21
N PRO A 110 -12.51 8.97 6.44
CA PRO A 110 -11.80 9.21 7.69
C PRO A 110 -12.78 9.23 8.86
N VAL A 111 -12.29 8.81 10.02
CA VAL A 111 -12.94 9.05 11.32
C VAL A 111 -12.49 10.40 11.83
#